data_AF-A0A1A3CLT7-F1
#
_entry.id   AF-A0A1A3CLT7-F1
#
_cell.length_a   1.000
_cell.length_b   1.000
_cell.length_c   1.000
_cell.angle_alpha   90.00
_cell.angle_beta   90.00
_cell.angle_gamma   90.00
#
_symmetry.space_group_name_H-M   'P 1'
#
loop_
_entity.id
_entity.type
_entity.pdbx_description
1 polymer ?
#
loop_
_entity_poly.entity_id
_entity_poly.type
_entity_poly.pdbx_seq_one_letter_code
_entity_poly.pdbx_strand_id
1 'polypeptide(L)'
;RAFVKALERSKRRPLPSDLQDAAADPNAAPLAGDPELTWLQPAPDSLLTATTTDPGTVVAARETMRLAFVAALQVLPPRQRAVLILRDVLCWSAAEVATLLDLSVAAVNSALQRARARLPADTDAIMQPSEQRQRELLDRYVAAFQNADVDELVAVLTEDAVFEMPPFLTWFRGVDAIGAFLGARMRGFGNTPVVHTSANGQPAVALYPAIADGEHRLHALHVLSLTAQGVGHIVAFQDVDGLGRFDIPRALPA
;
A
#
# COMPACT_ATOMS: atom_id res chain seq x y z
N ARG A 1 -2.39 27.29 11.16
CA ARG A 1 -1.61 26.65 12.27
C ARG A 1 -2.20 25.35 12.83
N ALA A 2 -3.52 25.23 13.06
CA ALA A 2 -4.11 23.98 13.57
C ALA A 2 -3.91 22.77 12.64
N PHE A 3 -4.03 22.95 11.33
CA PHE A 3 -3.81 21.92 10.30
C PHE A 3 -2.38 21.35 10.33
N VAL A 4 -1.36 22.22 10.33
CA VAL A 4 0.05 21.81 10.42
C VAL A 4 0.34 21.15 11.76
N LYS A 5 -0.19 21.67 12.88
CA LYS A 5 -0.04 21.02 14.19
C LYS A 5 -0.71 19.64 14.25
N ALA A 6 -1.84 19.44 13.58
CA ALA A 6 -2.47 18.12 13.46
C ALA A 6 -1.61 17.16 12.62
N LEU A 7 -1.03 17.66 11.53
CA LEU A 7 -0.11 16.91 10.67
C LEU A 7 1.24 16.61 11.35
N GLU A 8 1.76 17.52 12.18
CA GLU A 8 3.00 17.36 12.96
C GLU A 8 2.79 16.42 14.16
N ARG A 9 1.57 16.37 14.74
CA ARG A 9 1.19 15.37 15.75
C ARG A 9 1.04 13.96 15.15
N SER A 10 0.71 13.86 13.87
CA SER A 10 0.82 12.62 13.10
C SER A 10 2.30 12.32 12.85
N LYS A 11 2.94 11.58 13.77
CA LYS A 11 4.27 11.00 13.51
C LYS A 11 4.22 10.25 12.17
N ARG A 12 5.26 10.42 11.33
CA ARG A 12 5.42 9.67 10.06
C ARG A 12 5.36 8.18 10.42
N ARG A 13 4.44 7.46 9.78
CA ARG A 13 4.30 6.02 9.95
C ARG A 13 5.12 5.35 8.87
N PRO A 14 6.28 4.76 9.20
CA PRO A 14 7.18 4.23 8.19
C PRO A 14 6.66 2.92 7.63
N LEU A 15 7.21 2.54 6.50
CA LEU A 15 7.27 1.18 5.99
C LEU A 15 8.68 0.60 6.19
N PRO A 16 8.88 -0.74 6.12
CA PRO A 16 10.20 -1.35 6.32
C PRO A 16 11.31 -0.78 5.42
N SER A 17 11.01 -0.51 4.15
CA SER A 17 11.95 0.09 3.19
C SER A 17 12.35 1.54 3.51
N ASP A 18 11.60 2.24 4.38
CA ASP A 18 11.98 3.58 4.87
C ASP A 18 13.10 3.53 5.92
N LEU A 19 13.37 2.36 6.52
CA LEU A 19 14.18 2.22 7.71
C LEU A 19 15.52 1.54 7.46
N GLN A 20 15.57 0.64 6.48
CA GLN A 20 16.76 -0.16 6.18
C GLN A 20 16.76 -0.70 4.75
N ASP A 21 17.91 -1.20 4.31
CA ASP A 21 18.08 -1.89 3.03
C ASP A 21 17.36 -3.25 2.99
N ALA A 22 17.14 -3.76 1.77
CA ALA A 22 16.48 -5.04 1.53
C ALA A 22 17.25 -6.20 2.18
N ALA A 23 16.52 -7.21 2.64
CA ALA A 23 17.12 -8.38 3.24
C ALA A 23 17.96 -9.17 2.22
N ALA A 24 19.17 -9.53 2.61
CA ALA A 24 20.12 -10.24 1.75
C ALA A 24 19.83 -11.76 1.64
N ASP A 25 19.29 -12.37 2.70
CA ASP A 25 18.95 -13.80 2.73
C ASP A 25 17.42 -13.99 2.77
N PRO A 26 16.80 -14.49 1.69
CA PRO A 26 15.37 -14.76 1.65
C PRO A 26 14.92 -15.97 2.48
N ASN A 27 15.85 -16.79 2.97
CA ASN A 27 15.53 -17.95 3.82
C ASN A 27 15.61 -17.64 5.31
N ALA A 28 16.19 -16.50 5.70
CA ALA A 28 16.27 -16.08 7.08
C ALA A 28 14.86 -15.83 7.67
N ALA A 29 14.72 -16.04 8.97
CA ALA A 29 13.50 -15.69 9.68
C ALA A 29 13.28 -14.16 9.64
N PRO A 30 12.05 -13.67 9.37
CA PRO A 30 11.75 -12.25 9.41
C PRO A 30 12.10 -11.61 10.75
N LEU A 31 12.78 -10.46 10.70
CA LEU A 31 13.14 -9.67 11.87
C LEU A 31 11.93 -8.83 12.30
N ALA A 32 11.40 -9.09 13.50
CA ALA A 32 10.34 -8.27 14.06
C ALA A 32 10.85 -6.84 14.33
N GLY A 33 10.02 -5.84 14.04
CA GLY A 33 10.31 -4.46 14.41
C GLY A 33 10.03 -4.15 15.88
N ASP A 34 10.41 -2.94 16.29
CA ASP A 34 10.11 -2.42 17.62
C ASP A 34 8.59 -2.33 17.84
N PRO A 35 8.02 -2.92 18.91
CA PRO A 35 6.60 -2.81 19.24
C PRO A 35 6.12 -1.37 19.45
N GLU A 36 7.00 -0.44 19.83
CA GLU A 36 6.66 0.98 19.99
C GLU A 36 6.58 1.72 18.63
N LEU A 37 7.08 1.11 17.55
CA LEU A 37 7.04 1.72 16.23
C LEU A 37 5.63 1.69 15.66
N THR A 38 5.07 2.87 15.40
CA THR A 38 3.75 2.99 14.79
C THR A 38 3.85 2.83 13.27
N TRP A 39 3.66 1.61 12.79
CA TRP A 39 3.67 1.27 11.37
C TRP A 39 2.57 1.97 10.56
N LEU A 40 2.80 2.06 9.25
CA LEU A 40 1.74 2.39 8.31
C LEU A 40 0.63 1.33 8.39
N GLN A 41 -0.61 1.77 8.19
CA GLN A 41 -1.82 1.01 8.43
C GLN A 41 -2.75 1.16 7.21
N PRO A 42 -3.23 0.07 6.58
CA PRO A 42 -3.97 0.13 5.31
C PRO A 42 -5.35 0.75 5.47
N ALA A 43 -5.72 1.78 4.72
CA ALA A 43 -7.05 2.40 4.84
C ALA A 43 -8.05 1.79 3.86
N PRO A 44 -9.24 1.32 4.30
CA PRO A 44 -10.28 0.87 3.38
C PRO A 44 -10.81 2.03 2.54
N ASP A 45 -11.13 1.75 1.28
CA ASP A 45 -11.56 2.78 0.32
C ASP A 45 -12.90 3.41 0.66
N SER A 46 -13.74 2.71 1.44
CA SER A 46 -14.98 3.26 1.98
C SER A 46 -14.75 4.52 2.82
N LEU A 47 -13.58 4.66 3.45
CA LEU A 47 -13.20 5.90 4.15
C LEU A 47 -12.84 7.04 3.19
N LEU A 48 -12.44 6.72 1.95
CA LEU A 48 -12.12 7.70 0.92
C LEU A 48 -13.40 8.22 0.25
N THR A 49 -14.38 7.35 0.03
CA THR A 49 -15.66 7.70 -0.62
C THR A 49 -16.64 8.41 0.32
N ALA A 50 -16.58 8.15 1.64
CA ALA A 50 -17.43 8.79 2.65
C ALA A 50 -17.31 10.34 2.72
N THR A 51 -16.30 10.94 2.07
CA THR A 51 -16.08 12.40 2.03
C THR A 51 -16.62 13.11 0.79
N THR A 52 -17.15 12.38 -0.21
CA THR A 52 -17.64 12.98 -1.47
C THR A 52 -19.17 12.94 -1.54
N THR A 53 -19.82 14.01 -1.11
CA THR A 53 -21.28 14.19 -1.22
C THR A 53 -21.69 14.79 -2.58
N ASP A 54 -21.25 14.20 -3.70
CA ASP A 54 -21.80 14.52 -5.03
C ASP A 54 -21.58 13.37 -6.05
N PRO A 55 -22.63 12.63 -6.47
CA PRO A 55 -22.50 11.44 -7.31
C PRO A 55 -22.34 11.72 -8.81
N GLY A 56 -22.39 12.96 -9.28
CA GLY A 56 -22.41 13.28 -10.70
C GLY A 56 -21.09 13.86 -11.21
N THR A 57 -20.50 13.25 -12.25
CA THR A 57 -19.60 13.88 -13.25
C THR A 57 -18.06 13.83 -13.14
N VAL A 58 -17.41 13.03 -12.27
CA VAL A 58 -15.94 12.80 -12.40
C VAL A 58 -15.47 11.42 -11.90
N VAL A 59 -16.04 10.33 -12.42
CA VAL A 59 -15.84 9.00 -11.80
C VAL A 59 -14.59 8.27 -12.29
N ALA A 60 -14.37 8.05 -13.59
CA ALA A 60 -13.32 7.12 -14.02
C ALA A 60 -11.86 7.63 -13.94
N ALA A 61 -11.59 8.94 -14.13
CA ALA A 61 -10.22 9.46 -14.17
C ALA A 61 -9.69 9.93 -12.79
N ARG A 62 -10.59 10.16 -11.82
CA ARG A 62 -10.24 10.70 -10.50
C ARG A 62 -9.98 9.60 -9.48
N GLU A 63 -10.57 8.41 -9.65
CA GLU A 63 -10.34 7.27 -8.76
C GLU A 63 -8.88 6.83 -8.84
N THR A 64 -8.38 6.51 -10.02
CA THR A 64 -6.99 6.12 -10.28
C THR A 64 -5.94 7.10 -9.74
N MET A 65 -6.19 8.42 -9.87
CA MET A 65 -5.28 9.48 -9.39
C MET A 65 -5.38 9.69 -7.88
N ARG A 66 -6.53 9.39 -7.25
CA ARG A 66 -6.73 9.51 -5.80
C ARG A 66 -5.96 8.43 -5.01
N LEU A 67 -5.72 7.27 -5.60
CA LEU A 67 -5.27 6.09 -4.85
C LEU A 67 -3.74 6.03 -4.73
N ALA A 68 -3.03 6.28 -5.84
CA ALA A 68 -1.58 6.51 -5.83
C ALA A 68 -1.20 7.75 -5.00
N PHE A 69 -2.07 8.78 -5.01
CA PHE A 69 -1.92 9.97 -4.19
C PHE A 69 -2.08 9.67 -2.69
N VAL A 70 -3.09 8.89 -2.28
CA VAL A 70 -3.30 8.50 -0.88
C VAL A 70 -2.13 7.70 -0.34
N ALA A 71 -1.61 6.71 -1.08
CA ALA A 71 -0.43 5.95 -0.68
C ALA A 71 0.80 6.88 -0.51
N ALA A 72 1.03 7.80 -1.45
CA ALA A 72 2.10 8.76 -1.33
C ALA A 72 1.95 9.76 -0.17
N LEU A 73 0.72 10.19 0.14
CA LEU A 73 0.47 11.04 1.32
C LEU A 73 0.83 10.34 2.63
N GLN A 74 0.86 9.01 2.69
CA GLN A 74 1.23 8.30 3.91
C GLN A 74 2.73 8.41 4.22
N VAL A 75 3.58 8.44 3.20
CA VAL A 75 5.04 8.44 3.36
C VAL A 75 5.67 9.84 3.39
N LEU A 76 4.94 10.87 2.96
CA LEU A 76 5.43 12.25 2.91
C LEU A 76 5.55 12.92 4.29
N PRO A 77 6.63 13.70 4.54
CA PRO A 77 6.72 14.52 5.74
C PRO A 77 5.54 15.49 5.89
N PRO A 78 5.09 15.80 7.12
CA PRO A 78 3.89 16.60 7.40
C PRO A 78 3.75 17.90 6.59
N ARG A 79 4.84 18.65 6.42
CA ARG A 79 4.85 19.92 5.68
C ARG A 79 4.77 19.73 4.17
N GLN A 80 5.44 18.71 3.63
CA GLN A 80 5.38 18.39 2.21
C GLN A 80 3.98 17.87 1.84
N ARG A 81 3.40 17.05 2.72
CA ARG A 81 2.02 16.58 2.64
C ARG A 81 1.02 17.74 2.63
N ALA A 82 1.15 18.69 3.57
CA ALA A 82 0.31 19.88 3.63
C ALA A 82 0.35 20.69 2.33
N VAL A 83 1.57 20.97 1.84
CA VAL A 83 1.79 21.75 0.62
C VAL A 83 1.23 21.04 -0.61
N LEU A 84 1.44 19.72 -0.73
CA LEU A 84 0.93 18.93 -1.84
C LEU A 84 -0.61 18.92 -1.87
N ILE A 85 -1.28 18.68 -0.73
CA ILE A 85 -2.75 18.69 -0.66
C ILE A 85 -3.29 20.07 -1.05
N LEU A 86 -2.75 21.14 -0.46
CA LEU A 86 -3.26 22.49 -0.71
C LEU A 86 -3.02 22.96 -2.15
N ARG A 87 -1.87 22.63 -2.76
CA ARG A 87 -1.52 23.05 -4.12
C ARG A 87 -2.14 22.17 -5.20
N ASP A 88 -2.08 20.85 -5.05
CA ASP A 88 -2.39 19.91 -6.13
C ASP A 88 -3.79 19.28 -6.00
N VAL A 89 -4.41 19.28 -4.80
CA VAL A 89 -5.79 18.76 -4.61
C VAL A 89 -6.80 19.89 -4.48
N LEU A 90 -6.49 20.87 -3.64
CA LEU A 90 -7.38 21.99 -3.37
C LEU A 90 -7.14 23.18 -4.30
N CYS A 91 -6.11 23.10 -5.14
CA CYS A 91 -5.77 24.10 -6.16
C CYS A 91 -5.52 25.52 -5.63
N TRP A 92 -5.11 25.68 -4.37
CA TRP A 92 -4.78 26.99 -3.79
C TRP A 92 -3.50 27.53 -4.42
N SER A 93 -3.35 28.84 -4.53
CA SER A 93 -2.12 29.49 -5.00
C SER A 93 -0.95 29.31 -4.01
N ALA A 94 0.29 29.38 -4.50
CA ALA A 94 1.46 29.31 -3.64
C ALA A 94 1.51 30.45 -2.59
N ALA A 95 0.90 31.61 -2.90
CA ALA A 95 0.79 32.74 -1.98
C ALA A 95 -0.21 32.48 -0.84
N GLU A 96 -1.37 31.89 -1.15
CA GLU A 96 -2.36 31.49 -0.13
C GLU A 96 -1.81 30.40 0.79
N VAL A 97 -1.11 29.42 0.22
CA VAL A 97 -0.45 28.35 0.99
C VAL A 97 0.69 28.90 1.85
N ALA A 98 1.50 29.81 1.31
CA ALA A 98 2.56 30.50 2.06
C ALA A 98 1.98 31.24 3.28
N THR A 99 0.88 31.96 3.08
CA THR A 99 0.17 32.68 4.15
C THR A 99 -0.40 31.71 5.19
N LEU A 100 -1.07 30.64 4.75
CA LEU A 100 -1.69 29.66 5.66
C LEU A 100 -0.68 28.89 6.50
N LEU A 101 0.46 28.53 5.90
CA LEU A 101 1.49 27.69 6.51
C LEU A 101 2.61 28.49 7.19
N ASP A 102 2.56 29.82 7.15
CA ASP A 102 3.60 30.71 7.70
C ASP A 102 4.97 30.42 7.05
N LEU A 103 4.98 30.30 5.72
CA LEU A 103 6.13 29.98 4.88
C LEU A 103 6.35 31.07 3.83
N SER A 104 7.55 31.16 3.27
CA SER A 104 7.75 31.92 2.03
C SER A 104 7.19 31.15 0.83
N VAL A 105 6.81 31.86 -0.23
CA VAL A 105 6.40 31.24 -1.52
C VAL A 105 7.51 30.33 -2.06
N ALA A 106 8.77 30.71 -1.89
CA ALA A 106 9.91 29.86 -2.26
C ALA A 106 9.96 28.55 -1.46
N ALA A 107 9.71 28.60 -0.15
CA ALA A 107 9.63 27.41 0.69
C ALA A 107 8.45 26.50 0.31
N VAL A 108 7.31 27.07 -0.08
CA VAL A 108 6.17 26.32 -0.62
C VAL A 108 6.55 25.60 -1.91
N ASN A 109 7.10 26.31 -2.89
CA ASN A 109 7.50 25.71 -4.18
C ASN A 109 8.56 24.61 -3.99
N SER A 110 9.54 24.85 -3.13
CA SER A 110 10.58 23.87 -2.81
C SER A 110 10.04 22.64 -2.07
N ALA A 111 9.07 22.82 -1.16
CA ALA A 111 8.40 21.71 -0.50
C ALA A 111 7.53 20.90 -1.47
N LEU A 112 6.84 21.56 -2.39
CA LEU A 112 6.04 20.92 -3.44
C LEU A 112 6.93 20.10 -4.38
N GLN A 113 8.06 20.66 -4.82
CA GLN A 113 9.03 19.97 -5.67
C GLN A 113 9.57 18.70 -4.97
N ARG A 114 9.95 18.80 -3.70
CA ARG A 114 10.40 17.63 -2.92
C ARG A 114 9.29 16.62 -2.66
N ALA A 115 8.05 17.07 -2.50
CA ALA A 115 6.90 16.18 -2.36
C ALA A 115 6.71 15.37 -3.64
N ARG A 116 6.74 16.03 -4.80
CA ARG A 116 6.63 15.40 -6.13
C ARG A 116 7.79 14.46 -6.44
N ALA A 117 9.01 14.81 -6.04
CA ALA A 117 10.18 13.93 -6.19
C ALA A 117 10.12 12.66 -5.33
N ARG A 118 9.23 12.62 -4.33
CA ARG A 118 8.95 11.45 -3.49
C ARG A 118 7.70 10.69 -3.93
N LEU A 119 6.94 11.24 -4.87
CA LEU A 119 6.00 10.44 -5.64
C LEU A 119 6.85 9.54 -6.54
N PRO A 120 6.42 8.29 -6.80
CA PRO A 120 7.10 7.42 -7.76
C PRO A 120 7.41 8.22 -9.02
N ALA A 121 8.69 8.23 -9.44
CA ALA A 121 9.18 9.10 -10.52
C ALA A 121 8.62 8.73 -11.90
N ASP A 122 7.69 7.79 -11.96
CA ASP A 122 7.16 7.29 -13.21
C ASP A 122 5.74 7.81 -13.44
N THR A 123 5.65 8.77 -14.34
CA THR A 123 4.37 9.25 -14.84
C THR A 123 3.79 8.27 -15.87
N ASP A 124 4.56 7.24 -16.29
CA ASP A 124 4.02 6.09 -17.03
C ASP A 124 3.17 5.17 -16.13
N ALA A 125 3.29 5.30 -14.79
CA ALA A 125 2.39 4.66 -13.83
C ALA A 125 0.98 5.28 -13.78
N ILE A 126 0.70 6.32 -14.58
CA ILE A 126 -0.66 6.88 -14.75
C ILE A 126 -1.51 6.02 -15.69
N MET A 127 -0.90 5.13 -16.47
CA MET A 127 -1.64 4.02 -17.07
C MET A 127 -1.78 2.90 -16.06
N GLN A 128 -2.65 3.11 -15.06
CA GLN A 128 -3.13 1.96 -14.30
C GLN A 128 -3.74 0.96 -15.29
N PRO A 129 -3.45 -0.34 -15.14
CA PRO A 129 -4.06 -1.35 -15.98
C PRO A 129 -5.58 -1.19 -15.96
N SER A 130 -6.24 -1.49 -17.08
CA SER A 130 -7.70 -1.51 -17.13
C SER A 130 -8.24 -2.36 -15.98
N GLU A 131 -9.43 -2.07 -15.46
CA GLU A 131 -10.02 -2.87 -14.36
C GLU A 131 -10.03 -4.37 -14.68
N GLN A 132 -10.21 -4.71 -15.95
CA GLN A 132 -10.12 -6.09 -16.42
C GLN A 132 -8.73 -6.68 -16.21
N ARG A 133 -7.69 -5.95 -16.59
CA ARG A 133 -6.30 -6.37 -16.38
C ARG A 133 -5.93 -6.39 -14.89
N GLN A 134 -6.48 -5.49 -14.08
CA GLN A 134 -6.30 -5.51 -12.62
C GLN A 134 -6.87 -6.78 -12.01
N ARG A 135 -8.10 -7.15 -12.38
CA ARG A 135 -8.73 -8.41 -11.95
C ARG A 135 -7.91 -9.62 -12.37
N GLU A 136 -7.47 -9.67 -13.63
CA GLU A 136 -6.61 -10.75 -14.13
C GLU A 136 -5.30 -10.89 -13.34
N LEU A 137 -4.60 -9.79 -13.06
CA LEU A 137 -3.37 -9.83 -12.27
C LEU A 137 -3.63 -10.28 -10.84
N LEU A 138 -4.75 -9.84 -10.24
CA LEU A 138 -5.14 -10.25 -8.90
C LEU A 138 -5.49 -11.73 -8.83
N ASP A 139 -6.28 -12.22 -9.79
CA ASP A 139 -6.70 -13.62 -9.86
C ASP A 139 -5.49 -14.54 -10.07
N ARG A 140 -4.55 -14.15 -10.94
CA ARG A 140 -3.27 -14.87 -11.14
C ARG A 140 -2.43 -14.90 -9.87
N TYR A 141 -2.30 -13.75 -9.19
CA TYR A 141 -1.59 -13.65 -7.92
C TYR A 141 -2.20 -14.57 -6.85
N VAL A 142 -3.53 -14.57 -6.71
CA VAL A 142 -4.25 -15.45 -5.79
C VAL A 142 -4.06 -16.92 -6.17
N ALA A 143 -4.21 -17.26 -7.45
CA ALA A 143 -4.06 -18.62 -7.95
C ALA A 143 -2.64 -19.16 -7.68
N ALA A 144 -1.62 -18.30 -7.80
CA ALA A 144 -0.24 -18.66 -7.45
C ALA A 144 -0.15 -19.13 -5.99
N PHE A 145 -0.71 -18.36 -5.04
CA PHE A 145 -0.73 -18.73 -3.62
C PHE A 145 -1.52 -20.02 -3.36
N GLN A 146 -2.70 -20.16 -3.98
CA GLN A 146 -3.58 -21.31 -3.76
C GLN A 146 -2.97 -22.62 -4.28
N ASN A 147 -2.26 -22.55 -5.41
CA ASN A 147 -1.62 -23.71 -6.03
C ASN A 147 -0.18 -23.93 -5.56
N ALA A 148 0.33 -23.07 -4.67
CA ALA A 148 1.75 -23.00 -4.32
C ALA A 148 2.69 -22.93 -5.55
N ASP A 149 2.25 -22.20 -6.57
CA ASP A 149 2.94 -22.03 -7.86
C ASP A 149 3.87 -20.81 -7.79
N VAL A 150 5.14 -21.08 -7.51
CA VAL A 150 6.19 -20.05 -7.39
C VAL A 150 6.51 -19.43 -8.75
N ASP A 151 6.41 -20.21 -9.83
CA ASP A 151 6.71 -19.72 -11.18
C ASP A 151 5.65 -18.71 -11.62
N GLU A 152 4.38 -18.99 -11.36
CA GLU A 152 3.28 -18.05 -11.62
C GLU A 152 3.35 -16.81 -10.72
N LEU A 153 3.77 -16.97 -9.45
CA LEU A 153 4.03 -15.83 -8.57
C LEU A 153 5.13 -14.94 -9.17
N VAL A 154 6.25 -15.49 -9.60
CA VAL A 154 7.33 -14.73 -10.22
C VAL A 154 6.85 -14.06 -11.52
N ALA A 155 6.05 -14.76 -12.33
CA ALA A 155 5.53 -14.26 -13.60
C ALA A 155 4.49 -13.13 -13.48
N VAL A 156 3.85 -12.94 -12.32
CA VAL A 156 2.91 -11.83 -12.09
C VAL A 156 3.58 -10.57 -11.55
N LEU A 157 4.79 -10.70 -10.99
CA LEU A 157 5.58 -9.60 -10.42
C LEU A 157 6.40 -8.87 -11.50
N THR A 158 6.70 -7.60 -11.26
CA THR A 158 7.75 -6.90 -12.04
C THR A 158 9.14 -7.34 -11.58
N GLU A 159 10.14 -7.27 -12.48
CA GLU A 159 11.52 -7.70 -12.20
C GLU A 159 12.08 -7.12 -10.90
N ASP A 160 11.78 -5.85 -10.61
CA ASP A 160 12.25 -5.10 -9.46
C ASP A 160 11.22 -4.96 -8.33
N ALA A 161 10.19 -5.82 -8.33
CA ALA A 161 9.09 -5.75 -7.39
C ALA A 161 9.55 -5.71 -5.93
N VAL A 162 8.78 -5.03 -5.08
CA VAL A 162 9.05 -4.92 -3.65
C VAL A 162 8.02 -5.71 -2.86
N PHE A 163 8.46 -6.42 -1.81
CA PHE A 163 7.59 -7.09 -0.85
C PHE A 163 7.94 -6.67 0.57
N GLU A 164 6.96 -6.12 1.27
CA GLU A 164 7.09 -5.66 2.65
C GLU A 164 6.00 -6.31 3.52
N MET A 165 6.31 -6.57 4.79
CA MET A 165 5.37 -7.22 5.70
C MET A 165 5.40 -6.59 7.11
N PRO A 166 4.94 -5.35 7.29
CA PRO A 166 4.84 -4.78 8.63
C PRO A 166 3.99 -5.70 9.54
N PRO A 167 4.41 -5.92 10.81
CA PRO A 167 5.40 -5.14 11.58
C PRO A 167 6.85 -5.63 11.50
N PHE A 168 7.19 -6.51 10.54
CA PHE A 168 8.58 -6.96 10.37
C PHE A 168 9.41 -5.90 9.65
N LEU A 169 10.68 -5.76 10.05
CA LEU A 169 11.67 -4.94 9.38
C LEU A 169 12.15 -5.60 8.07
N THR A 170 12.05 -6.92 7.97
CA THR A 170 12.43 -7.67 6.78
C THR A 170 11.53 -7.32 5.60
N TRP A 171 12.16 -6.96 4.47
CA TRP A 171 11.52 -6.73 3.19
C TRP A 171 12.45 -7.19 2.06
N PHE A 172 11.89 -7.43 0.88
CA PHE A 172 12.61 -7.94 -0.28
C PHE A 172 12.40 -7.06 -1.50
N ARG A 173 13.42 -7.04 -2.35
CA ARG A 173 13.36 -6.47 -3.70
C ARG A 173 13.78 -7.51 -4.71
N GLY A 174 13.07 -7.56 -5.82
CA GLY A 174 13.33 -8.44 -6.94
C GLY A 174 12.60 -9.77 -6.85
N VAL A 175 12.22 -10.29 -8.02
CA VAL A 175 11.40 -11.51 -8.13
C VAL A 175 12.04 -12.75 -7.53
N ASP A 176 13.37 -12.89 -7.64
CA ASP A 176 14.08 -14.06 -7.11
C ASP A 176 14.00 -14.13 -5.59
N ALA A 177 14.24 -13.00 -4.90
CA ALA A 177 14.18 -12.92 -3.44
C ALA A 177 12.75 -13.11 -2.93
N ILE A 178 11.77 -12.48 -3.60
CA ILE A 178 10.35 -12.61 -3.27
C ILE A 178 9.86 -14.04 -3.49
N GLY A 179 10.19 -14.63 -4.64
CA GLY A 179 9.83 -16.00 -5.00
C GLY A 179 10.43 -17.03 -4.03
N ALA A 180 11.71 -16.88 -3.66
CA ALA A 180 12.34 -17.72 -2.66
C ALA A 180 11.66 -17.61 -1.28
N PHE A 181 11.42 -16.38 -0.80
CA PHE A 181 10.81 -16.14 0.50
C PHE A 181 9.37 -16.65 0.59
N LEU A 182 8.54 -16.30 -0.39
CA LEU A 182 7.12 -16.68 -0.41
C LEU A 182 6.95 -18.15 -0.78
N GLY A 183 7.73 -18.68 -1.73
CA GLY A 183 7.65 -20.07 -2.17
C GLY A 183 7.89 -21.07 -1.03
N ALA A 184 8.79 -20.76 -0.11
CA ALA A 184 9.01 -21.55 1.10
C ALA A 184 7.77 -21.60 2.03
N ARG A 185 6.86 -20.62 1.93
CA ARG A 185 5.70 -20.44 2.81
C ARG A 185 4.37 -20.79 2.13
N MET A 186 4.27 -20.66 0.81
CA MET A 186 3.04 -20.90 0.03
C MET A 186 2.46 -22.31 0.23
N ARG A 187 3.32 -23.31 0.48
CA ARG A 187 2.85 -24.67 0.83
C ARG A 187 2.02 -24.74 2.11
N GLY A 188 2.26 -23.83 3.05
CA GLY A 188 1.47 -23.69 4.27
C GLY A 188 0.15 -22.94 4.06
N PHE A 189 0.03 -22.19 2.96
CA PHE A 189 -1.21 -21.52 2.59
C PHE A 189 -2.17 -22.47 1.86
N GLY A 190 -1.72 -23.34 0.94
CA GLY A 190 -2.60 -24.33 0.29
C GLY A 190 -3.89 -23.71 -0.27
N ASN A 191 -5.02 -24.42 -0.21
CA ASN A 191 -6.32 -23.92 -0.68
C ASN A 191 -6.98 -22.91 0.29
N THR A 192 -6.18 -21.95 0.78
CA THR A 192 -6.61 -20.85 1.65
C THR A 192 -7.73 -20.05 0.98
N PRO A 193 -8.88 -19.88 1.65
CA PRO A 193 -9.89 -18.91 1.23
C PRO A 193 -9.29 -17.50 1.15
N VAL A 194 -9.71 -16.77 0.12
CA VAL A 194 -9.34 -15.37 -0.05
C VAL A 194 -10.59 -14.50 -0.08
N VAL A 195 -10.47 -13.29 0.46
CA VAL A 195 -11.50 -12.26 0.31
C VAL A 195 -10.88 -11.09 -0.45
N HIS A 196 -11.48 -10.75 -1.60
CA HIS A 196 -11.06 -9.60 -2.40
C HIS A 196 -11.64 -8.31 -1.79
N THR A 197 -10.82 -7.27 -1.71
CA THR A 197 -11.21 -5.95 -1.21
C THR A 197 -10.32 -4.88 -1.84
N SER A 198 -10.35 -3.66 -1.32
CA SER A 198 -9.46 -2.58 -1.73
C SER A 198 -8.99 -1.76 -0.54
N ALA A 199 -7.74 -1.31 -0.62
CA ALA A 199 -7.09 -0.54 0.43
C ALA A 199 -6.17 0.51 -0.18
N ASN A 200 -6.21 1.74 0.33
CA ASN A 200 -5.48 2.90 -0.22
C ASN A 200 -5.77 3.09 -1.72
N GLY A 201 -6.96 2.63 -2.13
CA GLY A 201 -7.44 2.23 -3.45
C GLY A 201 -6.49 1.57 -4.41
N GLN A 202 -5.81 0.61 -3.85
CA GLN A 202 -5.20 -0.44 -4.58
C GLN A 202 -6.00 -1.73 -4.34
N PRO A 203 -6.03 -2.65 -5.31
CA PRO A 203 -6.57 -3.98 -5.10
C PRO A 203 -5.88 -4.63 -3.89
N ALA A 204 -6.68 -5.29 -3.06
CA ALA A 204 -6.18 -5.96 -1.88
C ALA A 204 -6.83 -7.33 -1.69
N VAL A 205 -6.08 -8.28 -1.13
CA VAL A 205 -6.55 -9.64 -0.83
C VAL A 205 -6.28 -9.98 0.62
N ALA A 206 -7.32 -10.41 1.32
CA ALA A 206 -7.21 -10.96 2.66
C ALA A 206 -7.02 -12.47 2.57
N LEU A 207 -5.97 -12.97 3.24
CA LEU A 207 -5.58 -14.39 3.23
C LEU A 207 -6.00 -15.06 4.54
N TYR A 208 -6.60 -16.25 4.42
CA TYR A 208 -7.13 -17.03 5.54
C TYR A 208 -6.55 -18.44 5.62
N PRO A 209 -5.24 -18.63 5.92
CA PRO A 209 -4.67 -19.95 6.08
C PRO A 209 -5.42 -20.78 7.12
N ALA A 210 -5.46 -22.09 6.86
CA ALA A 210 -6.00 -23.05 7.80
C ALA A 210 -5.15 -23.06 9.07
N ILE A 211 -5.80 -23.08 10.23
CA ILE A 211 -5.16 -23.34 11.51
C ILE A 211 -5.33 -24.83 11.89
N ALA A 212 -4.65 -25.27 12.95
CA ALA A 212 -4.61 -26.67 13.38
C ALA A 212 -5.99 -27.32 13.57
N ASP A 213 -7.04 -26.53 13.83
CA ASP A 213 -8.42 -26.99 14.06
C ASP A 213 -9.28 -27.03 12.79
N GLY A 214 -8.71 -26.76 11.61
CA GLY A 214 -9.41 -26.73 10.32
C GLY A 214 -10.14 -25.41 10.02
N GLU A 215 -10.30 -24.52 10.99
CA GLU A 215 -10.80 -23.15 10.75
C GLU A 215 -9.82 -22.33 9.91
N HIS A 216 -10.36 -21.36 9.17
CA HIS A 216 -9.59 -20.40 8.39
C HIS A 216 -9.58 -19.05 9.08
N ARG A 217 -8.41 -18.51 9.44
CA ARG A 217 -8.30 -17.22 10.17
C ARG A 217 -7.57 -16.17 9.37
N LEU A 218 -8.04 -14.93 9.47
CA LEU A 218 -7.41 -13.79 8.83
C LEU A 218 -5.94 -13.71 9.29
N HIS A 219 -5.03 -13.84 8.34
CA HIS A 219 -3.59 -13.81 8.59
C HIS A 219 -2.97 -12.50 8.14
N ALA A 220 -3.32 -12.04 6.95
CA ALA A 220 -2.77 -10.82 6.37
C ALA A 220 -3.73 -10.19 5.37
N LEU A 221 -3.59 -8.87 5.20
CA LEU A 221 -4.14 -8.13 4.06
C LEU A 221 -2.98 -7.72 3.16
N HIS A 222 -2.93 -8.27 1.95
CA HIS A 222 -1.95 -7.88 0.95
C HIS A 222 -2.53 -6.76 0.10
N VAL A 223 -1.85 -5.62 0.04
CA VAL A 223 -2.23 -4.48 -0.81
C VAL A 223 -1.25 -4.41 -1.99
N LEU A 224 -1.78 -4.46 -3.22
CA LEU A 224 -0.99 -4.64 -4.44
C LEU A 224 -0.95 -3.36 -5.27
N SER A 225 0.25 -2.79 -5.42
CA SER A 225 0.50 -1.72 -6.40
C SER A 225 0.71 -2.33 -7.78
N LEU A 226 -0.25 -2.10 -8.68
CA LEU A 226 -0.21 -2.61 -10.05
C LEU A 226 0.41 -1.60 -11.00
N THR A 227 1.16 -2.11 -11.97
CA THR A 227 1.75 -1.36 -13.10
C THR A 227 1.25 -1.95 -14.42
N ALA A 228 1.59 -1.31 -15.55
CA ALA A 228 1.30 -1.89 -16.86
C ALA A 228 1.98 -3.25 -17.09
N GLN A 229 3.12 -3.51 -16.44
CA GLN A 229 3.94 -4.72 -16.62
C GLN A 229 3.58 -5.85 -15.66
N GLY A 230 2.98 -5.53 -14.51
CA GLY A 230 2.67 -6.51 -13.46
C GLY A 230 2.54 -5.88 -12.08
N VAL A 231 2.63 -6.69 -11.04
CA VAL A 231 2.59 -6.25 -9.63
C VAL A 231 3.98 -5.72 -9.23
N GLY A 232 4.09 -4.42 -8.95
CA GLY A 232 5.37 -3.77 -8.64
C GLY A 232 5.67 -3.63 -7.14
N HIS A 233 4.65 -3.66 -6.29
CA HIS A 233 4.84 -3.57 -4.85
C HIS A 233 3.70 -4.28 -4.11
N ILE A 234 4.05 -5.08 -3.10
CA ILE A 234 3.12 -5.76 -2.21
C ILE A 234 3.44 -5.33 -0.78
N VAL A 235 2.45 -4.80 -0.08
CA VAL A 235 2.52 -4.60 1.37
C VAL A 235 1.57 -5.59 2.05
N ALA A 236 2.13 -6.57 2.75
CA ALA A 236 1.42 -7.60 3.49
C ALA A 236 1.25 -7.16 4.96
N PHE A 237 0.14 -6.50 5.27
CA PHE A 237 -0.16 -6.09 6.64
C PHE A 237 -0.60 -7.28 7.49
N GLN A 238 0.21 -7.62 8.50
CA GLN A 238 -0.04 -8.75 9.41
C GLN A 238 -0.57 -8.32 10.79
N ASP A 239 -0.71 -7.01 11.03
CA ASP A 239 -1.43 -6.49 12.20
C ASP A 239 -2.94 -6.66 12.01
N VAL A 240 -3.43 -7.86 12.33
CA VAL A 240 -4.84 -8.26 12.17
C VAL A 240 -5.81 -7.40 13.00
N ASP A 241 -5.36 -6.82 14.12
CA ASP A 241 -6.20 -5.94 14.92
C ASP A 241 -6.39 -4.58 14.21
N GLY A 242 -5.35 -4.08 13.55
CA GLY A 242 -5.43 -2.91 12.66
C GLY A 242 -6.34 -3.09 11.43
N LEU A 243 -6.71 -4.33 11.09
CA LEU A 243 -7.62 -4.66 9.98
C LEU A 243 -9.11 -4.61 10.35
N GLY A 244 -9.47 -4.44 11.62
CA GLY A 244 -10.88 -4.40 12.08
C GLY A 244 -11.73 -3.25 11.50
N ARG A 245 -11.13 -2.33 10.76
CA ARG A 245 -11.82 -1.25 10.00
C ARG A 245 -12.29 -1.66 8.61
N PHE A 246 -11.83 -2.81 8.10
CA PHE A 246 -12.29 -3.39 6.85
C PHE A 246 -13.54 -4.24 7.10
N ASP A 247 -14.43 -4.28 6.13
CA ASP A 247 -15.58 -5.18 6.12
C ASP A 247 -15.15 -6.59 5.64
N ILE A 248 -14.21 -7.18 6.37
CA ILE A 248 -13.70 -8.54 6.14
C ILE A 248 -13.85 -9.35 7.42
N PRO A 249 -14.26 -10.63 7.33
CA PRO A 249 -14.43 -11.46 8.51
C PRO A 249 -13.08 -11.78 9.16
N ARG A 250 -13.05 -12.01 10.49
CA ARG A 250 -11.83 -12.47 11.20
C ARG A 250 -11.56 -13.97 11.01
N ALA A 251 -12.61 -14.74 10.73
CA ALA A 251 -12.53 -16.16 10.47
C ALA A 251 -13.56 -16.57 9.42
N LEU A 252 -13.24 -17.61 8.66
CA LEU A 252 -14.11 -18.23 7.68
C LEU A 252 -14.36 -19.69 8.10
N PRO A 253 -15.57 -20.21 7.84
CA PRO A 253 -15.85 -21.62 8.06
C PRO A 253 -14.96 -22.49 7.17
N ALA A 254 -14.70 -23.72 7.64
CA ALA A 254 -14.05 -24.78 6.88
C ALA A 254 -14.92 -25.25 5.70
#